data_AF-L9Y8H8-F1
#
_entry.id   AF-L9Y8H8-F1
#
_cell.length_a   1.000
_cell.length_b   1.000
_cell.length_c   1.000
_cell.angle_alpha   90.00
_cell.angle_beta   90.00
_cell.angle_gamma   90.00
#
_symmetry.space_group_name_H-M   'P 1'
#
loop_
_entity.id
_entity.type
_entity.pdbx_description
1 polymer ?
#
loop_
_entity_poly.entity_id
_entity_poly.type
_entity_poly.pdbx_seq_one_letter_code
_entity_poly.pdbx_strand_id
1 'polypeptide(L)'
;MNERRNRQISGVVGAFLVLIAAALLLLSAPFLEAPVEFGQALVFGLAGVSDIVAATDTRLTNRWAWYQWSGLGNILLGLAFPLTFADNGLLLLLVVTAVGGLSLVIMGVDMLVYHGQYTREKRLDRNGV
;
A
#
# COMPACT_ATOMS: atom_id res chain seq x y z
N MET A 1 7.57 11.94 16.05
CA MET A 1 8.01 10.71 15.34
C MET A 1 8.95 11.14 14.22
N ASN A 2 10.01 10.39 13.90
CA ASN A 2 11.06 10.88 12.98
C ASN A 2 10.61 10.76 11.51
N GLU A 3 10.17 11.87 10.90
CA GLU A 3 9.63 11.94 9.53
C GLU A 3 10.55 11.24 8.51
N ARG A 4 11.86 11.53 8.58
CA ARG A 4 12.87 10.96 7.68
C ARG A 4 12.89 9.43 7.70
N ARG A 5 12.72 8.82 8.89
CA ARG A 5 12.69 7.37 9.04
C ARG A 5 11.42 6.78 8.42
N ASN A 6 10.27 7.43 8.58
CA ASN A 6 9.01 6.95 8.01
C ASN A 6 9.02 7.01 6.48
N ARG A 7 9.58 8.09 5.91
CA ARG A 7 9.73 8.23 4.47
C ARG A 7 10.69 7.19 3.89
N GLN A 8 11.75 6.84 4.61
CA GLN A 8 12.63 5.72 4.23
C GLN A 8 11.90 4.37 4.24
N ILE A 9 11.09 4.11 5.27
CA ILE A 9 10.30 2.87 5.35
C ILE A 9 9.32 2.79 4.18
N SER A 10 8.58 3.87 3.88
CA SER A 10 7.71 3.92 2.69
C SER A 10 8.52 3.68 1.42
N GLY A 11 9.72 4.23 1.27
CA GLY A 11 10.55 3.99 0.09
C GLY A 11 10.96 2.52 -0.08
N VAL A 12 11.37 1.87 1.02
CA VAL A 12 11.76 0.44 1.01
C VAL A 12 10.56 -0.45 0.71
N VAL A 13 9.43 -0.21 1.38
CA VAL A 13 8.18 -0.95 1.15
C VAL A 13 7.73 -0.75 -0.29
N GLY A 14 7.73 0.48 -0.78
CA GLY A 14 7.32 0.81 -2.13
C GLY A 14 8.18 0.12 -3.20
N ALA A 15 9.50 0.15 -3.05
CA ALA A 15 10.42 -0.56 -3.94
C ALA A 15 10.19 -2.08 -3.92
N PHE A 16 9.99 -2.65 -2.74
CA PHE A 16 9.69 -4.07 -2.58
C PHE A 16 8.37 -4.47 -3.28
N LEU A 17 7.32 -3.67 -3.13
CA LEU A 17 6.02 -3.91 -3.77
C LEU A 17 6.10 -3.81 -5.30
N VAL A 18 6.86 -2.85 -5.84
CA VAL A 18 7.08 -2.74 -7.28
C VAL A 18 7.85 -3.96 -7.81
N LEU A 19 8.86 -4.46 -7.07
CA LEU A 19 9.57 -5.69 -7.44
C LEU A 19 8.66 -6.92 -7.44
N ILE A 20 7.80 -7.05 -6.43
CA ILE A 20 6.77 -8.11 -6.38
C ILE A 20 5.84 -8.00 -7.59
N ALA A 21 5.30 -6.81 -7.87
CA ALA A 21 4.42 -6.58 -9.00
C ALA A 21 5.09 -6.97 -10.33
N ALA A 22 6.36 -6.58 -10.52
CA ALA A 22 7.13 -6.96 -11.70
C ALA A 22 7.33 -8.48 -11.79
N ALA A 23 7.67 -9.14 -10.68
CA ALA A 23 7.82 -10.59 -10.63
C ALA A 23 6.50 -11.32 -10.95
N LEU A 24 5.38 -10.86 -10.38
CA LEU A 24 4.05 -11.39 -10.67
C LEU A 24 3.69 -11.24 -12.14
N LEU A 25 3.96 -10.09 -12.76
CA LEU A 25 3.71 -9.86 -14.19
C LEU A 25 4.61 -10.71 -15.10
N LEU A 26 5.86 -10.97 -14.69
CA LEU A 26 6.76 -11.84 -15.44
C LEU A 26 6.39 -13.32 -15.34
N LEU A 27 5.77 -13.71 -14.23
CA LEU A 27 5.35 -15.09 -13.96
C LEU A 27 3.89 -15.36 -14.35
N SER A 28 3.09 -14.32 -14.56
CA SER A 28 1.67 -14.45 -14.90
C SER A 28 1.47 -14.99 -16.31
N ALA A 29 0.46 -15.84 -16.46
CA ALA A 29 -0.08 -16.22 -17.75
C ALA A 29 -0.53 -14.98 -18.53
N PRO A 30 -0.71 -15.06 -19.87
CA PRO A 30 -1.19 -13.95 -20.66
C PRO A 30 -2.46 -13.34 -20.06
N PHE A 31 -2.63 -12.02 -20.17
CA PHE A 31 -3.74 -11.25 -19.59
C PHE A 31 -5.14 -11.89 -19.78
N LEU A 32 -5.34 -12.59 -20.90
CA LEU A 32 -6.61 -13.24 -21.25
C LEU A 32 -6.92 -14.49 -20.42
N GLU A 33 -5.91 -15.14 -19.84
CA GLU A 33 -6.06 -16.38 -19.08
C GLU A 33 -6.17 -16.12 -17.57
N ALA A 34 -5.59 -15.02 -17.09
CA ALA A 34 -5.41 -14.71 -15.67
C ALA A 34 -5.69 -13.22 -15.36
N PRO A 35 -6.92 -12.72 -15.59
CA PRO A 35 -7.24 -11.29 -15.45
C PRO A 35 -7.20 -10.82 -14.00
N VAL A 36 -7.47 -11.72 -13.04
CA VAL A 36 -7.48 -11.39 -11.60
C VAL A 36 -6.06 -11.19 -11.10
N GLU A 37 -5.14 -12.08 -11.44
CA GLU A 37 -3.74 -12.05 -11.08
C GLU A 37 -3.05 -10.82 -11.68
N PHE A 38 -3.36 -10.49 -12.93
CA PHE A 38 -2.89 -9.28 -13.57
C PHE A 38 -3.41 -8.02 -12.86
N GLY A 39 -4.71 -7.96 -12.56
CA GLY A 39 -5.31 -6.87 -11.81
C GLY A 39 -4.66 -6.70 -10.44
N GLN A 40 -4.38 -7.81 -9.75
CA GLN A 40 -3.73 -7.81 -8.45
C GLN A 40 -2.29 -7.30 -8.53
N ALA A 41 -1.52 -7.75 -9.52
CA ALA A 41 -0.16 -7.26 -9.75
C ALA A 41 -0.13 -5.76 -10.03
N LEU A 42 -1.11 -5.24 -10.78
CA LEU A 42 -1.28 -3.79 -10.97
C LEU A 42 -1.57 -3.07 -9.66
N VAL A 43 -2.46 -3.58 -8.81
CA VAL A 43 -2.77 -2.96 -7.51
C VAL A 43 -1.52 -2.95 -6.60
N PHE A 44 -0.74 -4.03 -6.56
CA PHE A 44 0.56 -4.04 -5.87
C PHE A 44 1.53 -3.01 -6.43
N GLY A 45 1.61 -2.88 -7.75
CA GLY A 45 2.44 -1.86 -8.41
C GLY A 45 2.02 -0.44 -8.03
N LEU A 46 0.72 -0.15 -8.05
CA LEU A 46 0.18 1.16 -7.67
C LEU A 46 0.38 1.46 -6.18
N ALA A 47 0.24 0.46 -5.30
CA ALA A 47 0.58 0.58 -3.89
C ALA A 47 2.05 0.95 -3.72
N GLY A 48 2.94 0.23 -4.41
CA GLY A 48 4.37 0.46 -4.36
C GLY A 48 4.78 1.84 -4.89
N VAL A 49 4.20 2.27 -6.01
CA VAL A 49 4.41 3.62 -6.56
C VAL A 49 3.94 4.70 -5.58
N SER A 50 2.79 4.50 -4.93
CA SER A 50 2.26 5.46 -3.94
C SER A 50 3.22 5.62 -2.76
N ASP A 51 3.80 4.52 -2.27
CA ASP A 51 4.78 4.53 -1.19
C ASP A 51 6.14 5.12 -1.61
N ILE A 52 6.58 4.91 -2.86
CA ILE A 52 7.77 5.58 -3.42
C ILE A 52 7.52 7.09 -3.51
N VAL A 53 6.33 7.51 -3.97
CA VAL A 53 5.97 8.93 -4.02
C VAL A 53 6.01 9.53 -2.62
N ALA A 54 5.47 8.84 -1.60
CA ALA A 54 5.55 9.26 -0.20
C ALA A 54 7.01 9.43 0.30
N ALA A 55 7.91 8.59 -0.18
CA ALA A 55 9.33 8.64 0.18
C ALA A 55 10.10 9.81 -0.45
N THR A 56 9.61 10.34 -1.58
CA THR A 56 10.29 11.37 -2.36
C THR A 56 9.73 12.78 -2.09
N ASP A 57 10.57 13.80 -2.14
CA ASP A 57 10.11 15.20 -2.18
C ASP A 57 9.88 15.63 -3.63
N THR A 58 8.64 15.54 -4.08
CA THR A 58 8.21 15.89 -5.44
C THR A 58 7.09 16.92 -5.43
N ARG A 59 6.73 17.45 -6.60
CA ARG A 59 5.55 18.32 -6.73
C ARG A 59 4.24 17.62 -6.29
N LEU A 60 4.21 16.29 -6.32
CA LEU A 60 3.05 15.50 -5.87
C LEU A 60 2.93 15.47 -4.35
N THR A 61 4.04 15.37 -3.62
CA THR A 61 4.04 15.49 -2.15
C THR A 61 3.80 16.93 -1.68
N ASN A 62 3.97 17.91 -2.57
CA ASN A 62 3.52 19.29 -2.36
C ASN A 62 2.01 19.49 -2.55
N ARG A 63 1.30 18.59 -3.24
CA ARG A 63 -0.16 18.69 -3.40
C ARG A 63 -0.90 17.86 -2.35
N TRP A 64 -0.41 16.65 -2.09
CA TRP A 64 -0.88 15.73 -1.07
C TRP A 64 0.27 15.39 -0.14
N ALA A 65 0.07 15.44 1.17
CA ALA A 65 1.16 15.19 2.10
C ALA A 65 1.71 13.75 1.97
N TRP A 66 2.97 13.55 2.32
CA TRP A 66 3.66 12.26 2.19
C TRP A 66 2.89 11.11 2.87
N TYR A 67 2.27 11.37 4.03
CA TYR A 67 1.49 10.38 4.76
C TYR A 67 0.16 10.03 4.08
N GLN A 68 -0.41 10.92 3.27
CA GLN A 68 -1.61 10.63 2.49
C GLN A 68 -1.29 9.68 1.34
N TRP A 69 -0.14 9.86 0.69
CA TRP A 69 0.38 8.94 -0.31
C TRP A 69 0.67 7.55 0.26
N SER A 70 1.28 7.49 1.45
CA SER A 70 1.48 6.20 2.13
C SER A 70 0.16 5.60 2.62
N GLY A 71 -0.81 6.44 3.02
CA GLY A 71 -2.18 6.00 3.34
C GLY A 71 -2.88 5.35 2.14
N LEU A 72 -2.74 5.94 0.94
CA LEU A 72 -3.22 5.34 -0.30
C LEU A 72 -2.54 4.00 -0.59
N GLY A 73 -1.21 3.93 -0.41
CA GLY A 73 -0.44 2.69 -0.51
C GLY A 73 -1.00 1.58 0.39
N ASN A 74 -1.26 1.90 1.67
CA ASN A 74 -1.83 0.96 2.63
C ASN A 74 -3.24 0.48 2.25
N ILE A 75 -4.10 1.35 1.71
CA ILE A 75 -5.44 0.94 1.23
C ILE A 75 -5.28 -0.07 0.09
N LEU A 76 -4.49 0.26 -0.92
CA LEU A 76 -4.29 -0.60 -2.09
C LEU A 76 -3.67 -1.95 -1.68
N LEU A 77 -2.67 -1.91 -0.80
CA LEU A 77 -2.03 -3.10 -0.28
C LEU A 77 -2.99 -4.00 0.51
N GLY A 78 -3.81 -3.38 1.37
CA GLY A 78 -4.80 -4.10 2.18
C GLY A 78 -5.91 -4.76 1.37
N LEU A 79 -6.23 -4.22 0.19
CA LEU A 79 -7.16 -4.85 -0.76
C LEU A 79 -6.50 -5.95 -1.59
N ALA A 80 -5.22 -5.77 -1.97
CA ALA A 80 -4.50 -6.73 -2.81
C ALA A 80 -4.09 -8.01 -2.07
N PHE A 81 -3.73 -7.91 -0.79
CA PHE A 81 -3.19 -9.04 -0.04
C PHE A 81 -4.14 -10.24 0.09
N PRO A 82 -5.42 -10.06 0.49
CA PRO A 82 -6.35 -11.17 0.67
C PRO A 82 -6.68 -11.91 -0.63
N LEU A 83 -6.69 -11.18 -1.76
CA LEU A 83 -6.99 -11.75 -3.09
C LEU A 83 -6.00 -12.86 -3.47
N THR A 84 -4.76 -12.79 -2.99
CA THR A 84 -3.73 -13.83 -3.21
C THR A 84 -4.15 -15.22 -2.71
N PHE A 85 -5.02 -15.30 -1.71
CA PHE A 85 -5.37 -16.54 -1.03
C PHE A 85 -6.80 -17.00 -1.28
N ALA A 86 -7.59 -16.22 -2.00
CA ALA A 86 -9.02 -16.47 -2.22
C ALA A 86 -9.26 -17.82 -2.92
N ASP A 87 -8.47 -18.14 -3.95
CA ASP A 87 -8.69 -19.32 -4.79
C ASP A 87 -7.76 -20.50 -4.45
N ASN A 88 -6.89 -20.34 -3.44
CA ASN A 88 -5.85 -21.31 -3.12
C ASN A 88 -6.24 -22.35 -2.05
N GLY A 89 -7.51 -22.34 -1.58
CA GLY A 89 -8.00 -23.24 -0.52
C GLY A 89 -7.38 -23.02 0.87
N LEU A 90 -6.50 -22.03 1.01
CA LEU A 90 -5.78 -21.69 2.23
C LEU A 90 -6.60 -20.76 3.13
N LEU A 91 -7.75 -21.24 3.62
CA LEU A 91 -8.72 -20.44 4.38
C LEU A 91 -8.12 -19.71 5.59
N LEU A 92 -7.20 -20.33 6.33
CA LEU A 92 -6.56 -19.69 7.47
C LEU A 92 -5.71 -18.48 7.05
N LEU A 93 -4.92 -18.63 5.99
CA LEU A 93 -4.13 -17.52 5.42
C LEU A 93 -5.04 -16.43 4.85
N LEU A 94 -6.14 -16.81 4.19
CA LEU A 94 -7.14 -15.86 3.72
C LEU A 94 -7.72 -15.04 4.88
N VAL A 95 -8.11 -15.67 5.98
CA VAL A 95 -8.64 -14.95 7.16
C VAL A 95 -7.58 -14.03 7.76
N VAL A 96 -6.36 -14.53 7.98
CA VAL A 96 -5.27 -13.72 8.55
C VAL A 96 -4.95 -12.52 7.66
N THR A 97 -4.84 -12.74 6.35
CA THR A 97 -4.57 -11.67 5.39
C THR A 97 -5.75 -10.74 5.20
N ALA A 98 -6.99 -11.20 5.30
CA ALA A 98 -8.19 -10.36 5.28
C ALA A 98 -8.23 -9.43 6.51
N VAL A 99 -7.95 -9.94 7.71
CA VAL A 99 -7.90 -9.12 8.93
C VAL A 99 -6.74 -8.13 8.88
N GLY A 100 -5.55 -8.59 8.47
CA GLY A 100 -4.39 -7.72 8.28
C GLY A 100 -4.63 -6.65 7.21
N GLY A 101 -5.24 -7.04 6.08
CA GLY A 101 -5.58 -6.15 4.97
C GLY A 101 -6.62 -5.11 5.36
N LEU A 102 -7.66 -5.51 6.09
CA LEU A 102 -8.64 -4.57 6.63
C LEU A 102 -8.00 -3.57 7.59
N SER A 103 -7.07 -4.01 8.42
CA SER A 103 -6.31 -3.13 9.34
C SER A 103 -5.50 -2.09 8.55
N LEU A 104 -4.83 -2.51 7.47
CA LEU A 104 -4.11 -1.61 6.56
C LEU A 104 -5.05 -0.62 5.88
N VAL A 105 -6.22 -1.06 5.42
CA VAL A 105 -7.23 -0.17 4.82
C VAL A 105 -7.69 0.87 5.82
N ILE A 106 -8.02 0.48 7.05
CA ILE A 106 -8.46 1.41 8.09
C ILE A 106 -7.36 2.42 8.41
N MET A 107 -6.12 1.96 8.59
CA MET A 107 -4.97 2.86 8.80
C MET A 107 -4.75 3.80 7.63
N GLY A 108 -4.88 3.29 6.40
CA GLY A 108 -4.72 4.07 5.19
C GLY A 108 -5.80 5.14 5.02
N VAL A 109 -7.06 4.81 5.34
CA VAL A 109 -8.17 5.77 5.35
C VAL A 109 -7.95 6.85 6.40
N ASP A 110 -7.51 6.47 7.60
CA ASP A 110 -7.17 7.43 8.65
C ASP A 110 -6.05 8.39 8.21
N MET A 111 -4.99 7.89 7.60
CA MET A 111 -3.91 8.74 7.08
C MET A 111 -4.36 9.62 5.90
N LEU A 112 -5.18 9.08 5.00
CA LEU A 112 -5.61 9.76 3.78
C LEU A 112 -6.63 10.88 4.08
N VAL A 113 -7.66 10.57 4.87
CA VAL A 113 -8.83 11.44 5.11
C VAL A 113 -8.71 12.20 6.42
N TYR A 114 -8.34 11.51 7.50
CA TYR A 114 -8.31 12.07 8.86
C TYR A 114 -6.92 12.54 9.30
N HIS A 115 -5.93 12.46 8.39
CA HIS A 115 -4.53 12.82 8.64
C HIS A 115 -3.93 12.10 9.86
N GLY A 116 -4.28 10.84 10.05
CA GLY A 116 -3.71 10.02 11.12
C GLY A 116 -4.29 10.30 12.50
N GLN A 117 -5.39 11.05 12.62
CA GLN A 117 -5.95 11.48 13.91
C GLN A 117 -6.34 10.31 14.83
N TYR A 118 -6.75 9.17 14.27
CA TYR A 118 -7.24 8.04 15.06
C TYR A 118 -6.19 6.95 15.29
N THR A 119 -5.23 6.80 14.38
CA THR A 119 -4.17 5.78 14.48
C THR A 119 -2.85 6.34 14.98
N ARG A 120 -2.67 7.66 14.93
CA ARG A 120 -1.55 8.36 15.55
C ARG A 120 -2.10 9.30 16.60
N GLU A 121 -1.52 9.24 17.79
CA GLU A 121 -1.92 10.02 18.98
C GLU A 121 -2.05 11.54 18.72
N LYS A 122 -1.48 12.04 17.61
CA LYS A 122 -1.63 13.40 17.11
C LYS A 122 -1.94 13.40 15.62
N ARG A 123 -2.82 14.31 15.20
CA ARG A 123 -3.10 14.62 13.80
C ARG A 123 -1.80 15.06 13.14
N LEU A 124 -1.43 14.40 12.03
CA LEU A 124 -0.24 14.73 11.27
C LEU A 124 -0.44 16.07 10.56
N ASP A 125 0.44 17.02 10.83
CA ASP A 125 0.61 18.17 9.97
C ASP A 125 1.48 17.83 8.73
N ARG A 126 1.58 18.78 7.81
CA ARG A 126 2.33 18.63 6.55
C ARG A 126 3.82 18.28 6.77
N ASN A 127 4.35 18.50 7.97
CA ASN A 127 5.72 18.24 8.41
C ASN A 127 5.82 17.01 9.33
N GLY A 128 4.74 16.23 9.49
CA GLY A 128 4.74 15.01 10.30
C GLY A 128 4.78 15.22 11.82
N VAL A 129 4.37 16.40 12.30
CA VAL A 129 4.25 16.75 13.74
C VAL A 129 2.80 16.74 14.18
#